data_AF-A0A6G8MUZ3-F1
#
_entry.id   AF-A0A6G8MUZ3-F1
#
_cell.length_a   1.000
_cell.length_b   1.000
_cell.length_c   1.000
_cell.angle_alpha   90.00
_cell.angle_beta   90.00
_cell.angle_gamma   90.00
#
_symmetry.space_group_name_H-M   'P 1'
#
loop_
_entity.id
_entity.type
_entity.pdbx_description
1 polymer ?
#
loop_
_entity_poly.entity_id
_entity_poly.type
_entity_poly.pdbx_seq_one_letter_code
_entity_poly.pdbx_strand_id
1 'polypeptide(L)'
;MVIMKRQGGFTLIELVVVIVILGILAVTAAPRFLNLQGDARKASLQGLKGAIDGAAGIVYGRAALSGLDKAPSGSADNIAIVYGYPAATSAGIGAAVVGLTSDWAVAASDTGSITYGFSSNTSATCAVVYQQATSSAAPVTTVTSTGC
;
A
#
# COMPACT_ATOMS: atom_id res chain seq x y z
N MET A 1 -1.11 33.69 58.29
CA MET A 1 -1.92 32.50 58.59
C MET A 1 -1.96 31.63 57.34
N VAL A 2 -1.26 30.49 57.34
CA VAL A 2 -1.19 29.57 56.19
C VAL A 2 -2.14 28.41 56.46
N ILE A 3 -3.13 28.23 55.60
CA ILE A 3 -4.08 27.11 55.67
C ILE A 3 -3.37 25.89 55.07
N MET A 4 -2.95 24.95 55.92
CA MET A 4 -2.42 23.66 55.49
C MET A 4 -3.57 22.81 54.93
N LYS A 5 -3.71 22.73 53.60
CA LYS A 5 -4.67 21.80 52.99
C LYS A 5 -4.22 20.37 53.32
N ARG A 6 -5.12 19.59 53.93
CA ARG A 6 -4.89 18.15 54.13
C ARG A 6 -4.81 17.49 52.77
N GLN A 7 -3.66 16.92 52.45
CA GLN A 7 -3.46 16.12 51.25
C GLN A 7 -4.12 14.77 51.51
N GLY A 8 -5.27 14.52 50.87
CA GLY A 8 -5.95 13.23 50.95
C GLY A 8 -5.04 12.16 50.36
N GLY A 9 -4.58 11.23 51.20
CA GLY A 9 -3.82 10.07 50.74
C GLY A 9 -4.71 9.15 49.89
N PHE A 10 -4.12 8.54 48.87
CA PHE A 10 -4.78 7.53 48.04
C PHE A 10 -5.00 6.26 48.88
N THR A 11 -6.20 5.69 48.85
CA THR A 11 -6.49 4.46 49.60
C THR A 11 -5.91 3.24 48.90
N LEU A 12 -5.55 2.20 49.66
CA LEU A 12 -5.09 0.93 49.06
C LEU A 12 -6.15 0.30 48.15
N ILE A 13 -7.43 0.46 48.49
CA ILE A 13 -8.52 -0.08 47.69
C ILE A 13 -8.69 0.66 46.35
N GLU A 14 -8.48 1.97 46.30
CA GLU A 14 -8.46 2.72 45.04
C GLU A 14 -7.34 2.23 44.13
N LEU A 15 -6.16 1.94 44.68
CA LEU A 15 -5.04 1.43 43.89
C LEU A 15 -5.33 0.04 43.30
N VAL A 16 -5.94 -0.84 44.11
CA VAL A 16 -6.36 -2.17 43.65
C VAL A 16 -7.43 -2.09 42.57
N VAL A 17 -8.44 -1.23 42.73
CA VAL A 17 -9.49 -1.05 41.71
C VAL A 17 -8.91 -0.54 40.39
N VAL A 18 -7.97 0.40 40.45
CA VAL A 18 -7.33 0.95 39.24
C VAL A 18 -6.54 -0.12 38.47
N ILE A 19 -5.72 -0.94 39.15
CA ILE A 19 -4.96 -2.00 38.45
C ILE A 19 -5.88 -3.08 37.86
N VAL A 20 -7.01 -3.38 38.53
CA VAL A 20 -8.01 -4.33 38.00
C VAL A 20 -8.66 -3.78 36.73
N ILE A 21 -9.06 -2.50 36.74
CA ILE A 21 -9.64 -1.85 35.56
C ILE A 21 -8.62 -1.82 34.42
N LEU A 22 -7.37 -1.43 34.68
CA LEU A 22 -6.30 -1.42 33.69
C LEU A 22 -6.01 -2.82 33.13
N GLY A 23 -6.08 -3.87 33.96
CA GLY A 23 -5.94 -5.26 33.52
C GLY A 23 -7.02 -5.68 32.52
N ILE A 24 -8.28 -5.34 32.78
CA ILE A 24 -9.41 -5.65 31.87
C ILE A 24 -9.25 -4.89 30.54
N LEU A 25 -8.91 -3.60 30.60
CA LEU A 25 -8.70 -2.78 29.40
C LEU A 25 -7.50 -3.28 28.57
N ALA A 26 -6.42 -3.71 29.21
CA ALA A 26 -5.24 -4.21 28.52
C ALA A 26 -5.53 -5.50 27.73
N VAL A 27 -6.23 -6.47 28.34
CA VAL A 27 -6.57 -7.75 27.69
C VAL A 27 -7.49 -7.56 26.49
N THR A 28 -8.41 -6.59 26.54
CA THR A 28 -9.34 -6.31 25.43
C THR A 28 -8.71 -5.47 24.32
N ALA A 29 -7.79 -4.55 24.64
CA ALA A 29 -7.14 -3.68 23.66
C ALA A 29 -5.96 -4.34 22.94
N ALA A 30 -5.19 -5.20 23.62
CA ALA A 30 -3.97 -5.79 23.07
C ALA A 30 -4.18 -6.61 21.77
N PRO A 31 -5.21 -7.48 21.63
CA PRO A 31 -5.41 -8.24 20.41
C PRO A 31 -5.70 -7.36 19.19
N ARG A 32 -6.43 -6.25 19.37
CA ARG A 32 -6.70 -5.29 18.29
C ARG A 32 -5.42 -4.56 17.90
N PHE A 33 -4.64 -4.10 18.87
CA PHE A 33 -3.39 -3.37 18.63
C PHE A 33 -2.37 -4.18 17.82
N LEU A 34 -2.30 -5.49 18.05
CA LEU A 34 -1.42 -6.39 17.29
C LEU A 34 -1.81 -6.55 15.82
N ASN A 35 -3.11 -6.52 15.49
CA ASN A 35 -3.60 -6.71 14.12
C ASN A 35 -3.64 -5.41 13.27
N LEU A 36 -3.64 -4.24 13.92
CA LEU A 36 -3.73 -2.94 13.22
C LEU A 36 -2.61 -2.72 12.19
N GLN A 37 -1.39 -3.21 12.47
CA GLN A 37 -0.27 -3.03 11.54
C GLN A 37 -0.43 -3.84 10.26
N GLY A 38 -0.88 -5.10 10.37
CA GLY A 38 -1.14 -5.95 9.20
C GLY A 38 -2.30 -5.41 8.37
N ASP A 39 -3.37 -4.92 9.02
CA ASP A 39 -4.51 -4.31 8.34
C ASP A 39 -4.14 -2.99 7.65
N ALA A 40 -3.31 -2.16 8.29
CA ALA A 40 -2.78 -0.94 7.69
C ALA A 40 -1.95 -1.25 6.43
N ARG A 41 -1.07 -2.24 6.49
CA ARG A 41 -0.26 -2.66 5.32
C ARG A 41 -1.14 -3.17 4.18
N LYS A 42 -2.15 -4.01 4.48
CA LYS A 42 -3.11 -4.48 3.48
C LYS A 42 -3.86 -3.32 2.83
N ALA A 43 -4.30 -2.34 3.62
CA ALA A 43 -4.98 -1.16 3.11
C ALA A 43 -4.07 -0.32 2.21
N SER A 44 -2.79 -0.13 2.59
CA SER A 44 -1.80 0.57 1.75
C SER A 44 -1.57 -0.15 0.42
N LEU A 45 -1.47 -1.49 0.41
CA LEU A 45 -1.33 -2.26 -0.82
C LEU A 45 -2.56 -2.14 -1.73
N GLN A 46 -3.77 -2.11 -1.15
CA GLN A 46 -4.99 -1.84 -1.93
C GLN A 46 -5.00 -0.42 -2.50
N GLY A 47 -4.52 0.56 -1.73
CA GLY A 47 -4.32 1.93 -2.21
C GLY A 47 -3.35 2.00 -3.39
N LEU A 48 -2.22 1.29 -3.29
CA LEU A 48 -1.24 1.19 -4.38
C LEU A 48 -1.84 0.52 -5.62
N LYS A 49 -2.59 -0.58 -5.46
CA LYS A 49 -3.32 -1.21 -6.58
C LYS A 49 -4.23 -0.21 -7.27
N GLY A 50 -5.01 0.56 -6.51
CA GLY A 50 -5.87 1.62 -7.07
C GLY A 50 -5.09 2.69 -7.81
N ALA A 51 -3.92 3.11 -7.30
CA ALA A 51 -3.05 4.06 -7.97
C ALA A 51 -2.49 3.51 -9.30
N ILE A 52 -2.07 2.25 -9.33
CA ILE A 52 -1.62 1.56 -10.55
C ILE A 52 -2.74 1.47 -11.58
N ASP A 53 -3.92 0.99 -11.17
CA ASP A 53 -5.08 0.84 -12.07
C ASP A 53 -5.53 2.21 -12.63
N GLY A 54 -5.53 3.25 -11.78
CA GLY A 54 -5.84 4.62 -12.19
C GLY A 54 -4.82 5.19 -13.17
N ALA A 55 -3.52 5.03 -12.90
CA ALA A 55 -2.45 5.46 -13.80
C ALA A 55 -2.52 4.73 -15.15
N ALA A 56 -2.81 3.42 -15.14
CA ALA A 56 -2.98 2.64 -16.37
C ALA A 56 -4.12 3.17 -17.24
N GLY A 57 -5.25 3.57 -16.64
CA GLY A 57 -6.36 4.20 -17.35
C GLY A 57 -6.00 5.56 -17.96
N ILE A 58 -5.26 6.40 -17.24
CA ILE A 58 -4.79 7.70 -17.74
C ILE A 58 -3.83 7.51 -18.93
N VAL A 59 -2.87 6.60 -18.81
CA VAL A 59 -1.90 6.30 -19.87
C VAL A 59 -2.60 5.73 -21.10
N TYR A 60 -3.58 4.85 -20.91
CA TYR A 60 -4.40 4.36 -22.01
C TYR A 60 -5.14 5.47 -22.76
N GLY A 61 -5.73 6.42 -22.04
CA GLY A 61 -6.36 7.59 -22.67
C GLY A 61 -5.38 8.39 -23.53
N ARG A 62 -4.15 8.60 -23.05
CA ARG A 62 -3.10 9.30 -23.80
C ARG A 62 -2.62 8.50 -25.02
N ALA A 63 -2.47 7.19 -24.87
CA ALA A 63 -2.09 6.29 -25.95
C ALA A 63 -3.15 6.26 -27.05
N ALA A 64 -4.44 6.22 -26.70
CA ALA A 64 -5.55 6.25 -27.64
C ALA A 64 -5.60 7.56 -28.44
N LEU A 65 -5.35 8.72 -27.80
CA LEU A 65 -5.24 10.01 -28.50
C LEU A 65 -4.07 10.04 -29.51
N SER A 66 -3.05 9.22 -29.28
CA SER A 66 -1.87 9.08 -30.15
C SER A 66 -2.01 7.93 -31.16
N GLY A 67 -3.12 7.20 -31.17
CA GLY A 67 -3.34 6.02 -32.02
C GLY A 67 -2.49 4.79 -31.65
N LEU A 68 -2.01 4.72 -30.42
CA LEU A 68 -1.11 3.67 -29.91
C LEU A 68 -1.84 2.64 -29.03
N ASP A 69 -3.16 2.72 -28.88
CA ASP A 69 -3.99 1.86 -28.02
C ASP A 69 -4.01 0.37 -28.41
N LYS A 70 -3.52 0.04 -29.60
CA LYS A 70 -3.37 -1.35 -30.09
C LYS A 70 -1.94 -1.71 -30.46
N ALA A 71 -1.01 -0.78 -30.30
CA ALA A 71 0.38 -1.01 -30.64
C ALA A 71 1.01 -2.00 -29.65
N PRO A 72 1.69 -3.06 -30.12
CA PRO A 72 2.31 -4.06 -29.22
C PRO A 72 3.43 -3.46 -28.36
N SER A 73 4.00 -2.33 -28.78
CA SER A 73 4.90 -1.52 -27.99
C SER A 73 4.85 -0.07 -28.46
N GLY A 74 5.22 0.87 -27.60
CA GLY A 74 5.34 2.27 -27.95
C GLY A 74 5.70 3.12 -26.74
N SER A 75 5.58 4.44 -26.90
CA SER A 75 5.66 5.37 -25.78
C SER A 75 4.60 6.46 -25.93
N ALA A 76 3.92 6.76 -24.82
CA ALA A 76 3.00 7.90 -24.71
C ALA A 76 3.52 8.83 -23.61
N ASP A 77 3.92 10.04 -23.96
CA ASP A 77 4.45 11.05 -23.03
C ASP A 77 5.61 10.52 -22.16
N ASN A 78 6.62 9.90 -22.79
CA ASN A 78 7.78 9.28 -22.14
C ASN A 78 7.48 8.09 -21.22
N ILE A 79 6.24 7.59 -21.20
CA ILE A 79 5.86 6.36 -20.52
C ILE A 79 5.92 5.24 -21.55
N ALA A 80 6.69 4.18 -21.26
CA ALA A 80 6.72 2.98 -22.09
C ALA A 80 5.36 2.27 -22.00
N ILE A 81 4.78 1.92 -23.15
CA ILE A 81 3.45 1.29 -23.23
C ILE A 81 3.47 -0.01 -24.02
N VAL A 82 2.51 -0.87 -23.71
CA VAL A 82 2.19 -2.13 -24.37
C VAL A 82 0.67 -2.18 -24.53
N TYR A 83 0.19 -2.22 -25.77
CA TYR A 83 -1.24 -2.14 -26.12
C TYR A 83 -1.98 -1.00 -25.44
N GLY A 84 -1.37 0.19 -25.44
CA GLY A 84 -1.92 1.40 -24.83
C GLY A 84 -1.74 1.53 -23.33
N TYR A 85 -1.44 0.45 -22.60
CA TYR A 85 -1.25 0.48 -21.15
C TYR A 85 0.24 0.59 -20.77
N PRO A 86 0.59 1.05 -19.56
CA PRO A 86 1.97 1.08 -19.12
C PRO A 86 2.63 -0.30 -19.22
N ALA A 87 3.86 -0.35 -19.74
CA ALA A 87 4.66 -1.56 -19.71
C ALA A 87 4.99 -1.97 -18.26
N ALA A 88 5.14 -3.27 -18.00
CA ALA A 88 5.58 -3.77 -16.68
C ALA A 88 7.09 -3.55 -16.47
N THR A 89 7.52 -2.29 -16.49
CA THR A 89 8.92 -1.86 -16.33
C THR A 89 8.99 -0.56 -15.54
N SER A 90 10.20 -0.17 -15.13
CA SER A 90 10.43 1.14 -14.52
C SER A 90 10.11 2.31 -15.46
N ALA A 91 10.30 2.13 -16.77
CA ALA A 91 9.94 3.13 -17.78
C ALA A 91 8.43 3.17 -18.09
N GLY A 92 7.67 2.13 -17.71
CA GLY A 92 6.22 2.07 -17.83
C GLY A 92 5.55 2.45 -16.50
N ILE A 93 5.19 1.46 -15.69
CA ILE A 93 4.57 1.69 -14.37
C ILE A 93 5.38 2.63 -13.48
N GLY A 94 6.70 2.49 -13.46
CA GLY A 94 7.57 3.35 -12.65
C GLY A 94 7.50 4.84 -13.03
N ALA A 95 7.21 5.14 -14.29
CA ALA A 95 7.01 6.50 -14.79
C ALA A 95 5.54 6.96 -14.69
N ALA A 96 4.58 6.01 -14.75
CA ALA A 96 3.15 6.31 -14.75
C ALA A 96 2.58 6.62 -13.37
N VAL A 97 3.10 5.99 -12.32
CA VAL A 97 2.56 6.12 -10.95
C VAL A 97 3.43 7.05 -10.12
N VAL A 98 2.83 8.12 -9.60
CA VAL A 98 3.50 9.11 -8.74
C VAL A 98 3.72 8.53 -7.34
N GLY A 99 4.90 8.77 -6.75
CA GLY A 99 5.20 8.41 -5.36
C GLY A 99 5.74 6.98 -5.17
N LEU A 100 6.03 6.26 -6.25
CA LEU A 100 6.62 4.92 -6.19
C LEU A 100 8.04 4.87 -5.59
N THR A 101 8.71 6.00 -5.36
CA THR A 101 10.12 6.04 -4.94
C THR A 101 10.34 6.34 -3.46
N SER A 102 9.30 6.68 -2.67
CA SER A 102 9.45 6.89 -1.22
C SER A 102 9.09 5.64 -0.42
N ASP A 103 7.85 5.18 -0.56
CA ASP A 103 7.26 4.14 0.31
C ASP A 103 7.26 2.76 -0.34
N TRP A 104 7.51 2.73 -1.65
CA TRP A 104 7.44 1.54 -2.49
C TRP A 104 8.79 1.25 -3.12
N ALA A 105 9.02 -0.02 -3.43
CA ALA A 105 10.19 -0.47 -4.16
C ALA A 105 9.82 -1.68 -5.02
N VAL A 106 10.55 -1.88 -6.11
CA VAL A 106 10.40 -3.07 -6.94
C VAL A 106 10.85 -4.28 -6.13
N ALA A 107 9.90 -5.17 -5.82
CA ALA A 107 10.15 -6.42 -5.12
C ALA A 107 10.53 -7.57 -6.06
N ALA A 108 10.01 -7.55 -7.28
CA ALA A 108 10.40 -8.46 -8.35
C ALA A 108 10.07 -7.82 -9.71
N SER A 109 10.79 -8.22 -10.75
CA SER A 109 10.50 -7.85 -12.13
C SER A 109 10.78 -9.04 -13.02
N ASP A 110 9.76 -9.46 -13.77
CA ASP A 110 9.82 -10.57 -14.71
C ASP A 110 9.35 -10.11 -16.09
N THR A 111 9.48 -10.97 -17.10
CA THR A 111 8.95 -10.67 -18.42
C THR A 111 7.44 -10.47 -18.36
N GLY A 112 7.01 -9.21 -18.56
CA GLY A 112 5.60 -8.83 -18.57
C GLY A 112 4.97 -8.57 -17.21
N SER A 113 5.73 -8.73 -16.12
CA SER A 113 5.25 -8.51 -14.75
C SER A 113 6.20 -7.62 -13.96
N ILE A 114 5.65 -6.71 -13.16
CA ILE A 114 6.43 -5.95 -12.18
C ILE A 114 5.69 -5.93 -10.84
N THR A 115 6.44 -6.18 -9.78
CA THR A 115 5.91 -6.33 -8.43
C THR A 115 6.46 -5.22 -7.55
N TYR A 116 5.58 -4.51 -6.86
CA TYR A 116 5.93 -3.45 -5.92
C TYR A 116 5.59 -3.87 -4.49
N GLY A 117 6.57 -3.82 -3.60
CA GLY A 117 6.41 -4.01 -2.17
C GLY A 117 6.77 -2.73 -1.39
N PHE A 118 6.68 -2.79 -0.07
CA PHE A 118 7.13 -1.70 0.79
C PHE A 118 8.64 -1.51 0.68
N SER A 119 9.13 -0.27 0.63
CA SER A 119 10.57 0.02 0.57
C SER A 119 11.35 -0.54 1.76
N SER A 120 10.72 -0.65 2.94
CA SER A 120 11.30 -1.26 4.13
C SER A 120 11.43 -2.78 4.07
N ASN A 121 10.64 -3.45 3.21
CA ASN A 121 10.65 -4.90 3.04
C ASN A 121 10.03 -5.28 1.69
N THR A 122 10.88 -5.58 0.72
CA THR A 122 10.50 -5.96 -0.64
C THR A 122 10.08 -7.43 -0.75
N SER A 123 9.28 -7.94 0.20
CA SER A 123 8.76 -9.30 0.11
C SER A 123 7.71 -9.41 -0.99
N ALA A 124 7.91 -10.33 -1.93
CA ALA A 124 6.93 -10.63 -2.97
C ALA A 124 5.60 -11.20 -2.41
N THR A 125 5.56 -11.63 -1.15
CA THR A 125 4.34 -12.13 -0.51
C THR A 125 3.48 -11.02 0.12
N CYS A 126 4.01 -9.80 0.24
CA CYS A 126 3.32 -8.62 0.77
C CYS A 126 3.48 -7.44 -0.22
N ALA A 127 2.86 -7.59 -1.40
CA ALA A 127 3.14 -6.76 -2.56
C ALA A 127 1.95 -6.62 -3.50
N VAL A 128 2.06 -5.69 -4.45
CA VAL A 128 1.16 -5.50 -5.57
C VAL A 128 1.86 -5.94 -6.84
N VAL A 129 1.25 -6.86 -7.59
CA VAL A 129 1.77 -7.37 -8.86
C VAL A 129 0.98 -6.72 -9.99
N TYR A 130 1.69 -6.09 -10.92
CA TYR A 130 1.13 -5.60 -12.18
C TYR A 130 1.55 -6.52 -13.31
N GLN A 131 0.57 -7.13 -13.97
CA GLN A 131 0.74 -7.87 -15.21
C GLN A 131 0.34 -7.01 -16.39
N GLN A 132 1.29 -6.74 -17.29
CA GLN A 132 1.03 -5.90 -18.45
C GLN A 132 0.02 -6.53 -19.40
N ALA A 133 -0.58 -5.68 -20.24
CA ALA A 133 -1.50 -6.12 -21.27
C ALA A 133 -0.80 -6.99 -22.32
N THR A 134 -1.49 -8.02 -22.82
CA THR A 134 -1.04 -8.88 -23.94
C THR A 134 -1.83 -8.63 -25.23
N SER A 135 -2.84 -7.76 -25.14
CA SER A 135 -3.71 -7.29 -26.22
C SER A 135 -4.30 -5.94 -25.81
N SER A 136 -5.26 -5.41 -26.55
CA SER A 136 -6.01 -4.21 -26.14
C SER A 136 -6.92 -4.42 -24.91
N ALA A 137 -6.95 -5.62 -24.32
CA ALA A 137 -7.60 -5.87 -23.05
C ALA A 137 -6.83 -5.21 -21.89
N ALA A 138 -7.55 -4.78 -20.86
CA ALA A 138 -6.95 -4.13 -19.70
C ALA A 138 -5.95 -5.04 -18.97
N PRO A 139 -4.85 -4.48 -18.45
CA PRO A 139 -3.86 -5.21 -17.65
C PRO A 139 -4.47 -5.66 -16.32
N VAL A 140 -3.82 -6.63 -15.68
CA VAL A 140 -4.30 -7.21 -14.42
C VAL A 140 -3.37 -6.80 -13.29
N THR A 141 -3.91 -6.14 -12.27
CA THR A 141 -3.18 -5.81 -11.04
C THR A 141 -3.74 -6.62 -9.88
N THR A 142 -2.89 -7.34 -9.15
CA THR A 142 -3.28 -8.17 -8.00
C THR A 142 -2.54 -7.76 -6.74
N VAL A 143 -3.17 -7.98 -5.57
CA VAL A 143 -2.53 -7.77 -4.26
C VAL A 143 -2.26 -9.12 -3.63
N THR A 144 -1.02 -9.37 -3.25
CA THR A 144 -0.60 -10.53 -2.46
C THR A 144 -0.29 -10.04 -1.05
N SER A 145 -1.03 -10.51 -0.04
CA SER A 145 -0.91 -10.03 1.33
C SER A 145 -0.58 -11.13 2.36
N THR A 146 0.14 -12.14 1.93
CA THR A 146 0.55 -13.27 2.78
C THR A 146 1.77 -12.88 3.61
N GLY A 147 1.60 -12.79 4.93
CA GLY A 147 2.67 -12.42 5.85
C GLY A 147 2.96 -10.91 5.93
N CYS A 148 1.99 -10.08 5.53
CA CYS A 148 1.91 -8.68 5.95
C CYS A 148 1.48 -8.60 7.43
#